data_AF-A0A6P7XD80-F1
#
_entry.id   AF-A0A6P7XD80-F1
#
_cell.length_a   1.000
_cell.length_b   1.000
_cell.length_c   1.000
_cell.angle_alpha   90.00
_cell.angle_beta   90.00
_cell.angle_gamma   90.00
#
_symmetry.space_group_name_H-M   'P 1'
#
loop_
_entity.id
_entity.type
_entity.pdbx_description
1 polymer ?
#
loop_
_entity_poly.entity_id
_entity_poly.type
_entity_poly.pdbx_seq_one_letter_code
_entity_poly.pdbx_strand_id
1 'polypeptide(L)'
;MRSRLFLAMLLVSVHTGSTRSAPYAVDCPGHCVSNECKSTLRCARTVLDDCGCCRVCAAGVGETCYRTVSGMDGVKCGPGLRCHFYSEEDDFGDEFGICKECPYGTHGMECRKTCSCPSGVCDRVSGKCLKFPFFQQSAPKPPKKPHSESDSASGDGNDVKEELMNGKTIHSSGMKWLNPR
;
A
#
# COMPACT_ATOMS: atom_id res chain seq x y z
N MET A 1 20.97 7.86 83.48
CA MET A 1 21.98 7.51 82.45
C MET A 1 21.28 6.65 81.41
N ARG A 2 20.77 7.27 80.34
CA ARG A 2 21.35 7.28 78.98
C ARG A 2 21.62 5.89 78.42
N SER A 3 20.81 5.44 77.45
CA SER A 3 21.26 5.06 76.09
C SER A 3 20.08 4.38 75.36
N ARG A 4 19.30 5.13 74.56
CA ARG A 4 19.32 5.21 73.08
C ARG A 4 18.46 4.12 72.41
N LEU A 5 17.32 4.58 71.87
CA LEU A 5 16.55 3.95 70.79
C LEU A 5 17.48 3.43 69.70
N PHE A 6 17.12 2.34 69.02
CA PHE A 6 16.98 2.34 67.55
C PHE A 6 16.01 1.24 67.11
N LEU A 7 14.82 1.69 66.71
CA LEU A 7 13.83 0.95 65.94
C LEU A 7 14.40 0.83 64.51
N ALA A 8 14.72 -0.37 64.05
CA ALA A 8 15.13 -0.62 62.67
C ALA A 8 14.30 -1.77 62.11
N MET A 9 13.00 -1.52 61.91
CA MET A 9 12.20 -2.30 60.97
C MET A 9 12.65 -1.91 59.56
N LEU A 10 13.67 -2.59 59.06
CA LEU A 10 14.06 -2.52 57.66
C LEU A 10 12.93 -3.14 56.85
N LEU A 11 12.11 -2.26 56.29
CA LEU A 11 11.19 -2.54 55.20
C LEU A 11 11.97 -3.32 54.14
N VAL A 12 11.66 -4.60 54.01
CA VAL A 12 11.98 -5.35 52.80
C VAL A 12 11.14 -4.70 51.73
N SER A 13 11.70 -3.69 51.06
CA SER A 13 11.19 -3.22 49.78
C SER A 13 11.33 -4.39 48.83
N VAL A 14 10.29 -5.24 48.78
CA VAL A 14 10.01 -6.07 47.63
C VAL A 14 9.68 -5.09 46.53
N HIS A 15 10.74 -4.51 45.94
CA HIS A 15 10.66 -4.11 44.56
C HIS A 15 10.44 -5.44 43.83
N THR A 16 9.17 -5.79 43.61
CA THR A 16 8.79 -6.42 42.35
C THR A 16 9.14 -5.41 41.25
N GLY A 17 10.44 -5.18 41.06
CA GLY A 17 10.97 -4.97 39.75
C GLY A 17 10.68 -6.27 39.03
N SER A 18 9.44 -6.40 38.55
CA SER A 18 9.20 -7.09 37.30
C SER A 18 10.36 -6.64 36.44
N THR A 19 11.25 -7.56 36.12
CA THR A 19 12.19 -7.40 35.03
C THR A 19 11.30 -7.08 33.83
N ARG A 20 11.00 -5.78 33.66
CA ARG A 20 10.34 -5.26 32.48
C ARG A 20 11.43 -5.38 31.45
N SER A 21 11.54 -6.57 30.88
CA SER A 21 12.18 -6.80 29.60
C SER A 21 11.75 -5.62 28.75
N ALA A 22 12.67 -4.71 28.44
CA ALA A 22 12.37 -3.66 27.49
C ALA A 22 11.97 -4.42 26.22
N PRO A 23 10.69 -4.38 25.81
CA PRO A 23 10.26 -5.20 24.71
C PRO A 23 10.90 -4.58 23.48
N TYR A 24 11.80 -5.34 22.85
CA TYR A 24 12.01 -5.24 21.42
C TYR A 24 10.62 -5.16 20.75
N ALA A 25 10.47 -4.30 19.75
CA ALA A 25 9.21 -3.88 19.16
C ALA A 25 8.45 -5.01 18.41
N VAL A 26 8.06 -6.07 19.11
CA VAL A 26 7.32 -7.22 18.56
C VAL A 26 6.15 -7.66 19.45
N ASP A 27 6.13 -7.31 20.75
CA ASP A 27 5.04 -7.67 21.64
C ASP A 27 4.05 -6.51 21.82
N CYS A 28 2.90 -6.65 21.18
CA CYS A 28 1.80 -5.70 21.34
C CYS A 28 1.17 -5.82 22.74
N PRO A 29 0.74 -4.70 23.35
CA PRO A 29 0.06 -4.75 24.64
C PRO A 29 -1.24 -5.54 24.52
N GLY A 30 -1.55 -6.36 25.54
CA GLY A 30 -2.74 -7.20 25.55
C GLY A 30 -4.07 -6.43 25.57
N HIS A 31 -4.04 -5.14 25.92
CA HIS A 31 -5.18 -4.24 25.85
C HIS A 31 -4.76 -2.90 25.26
N CYS A 32 -5.58 -2.35 24.36
CA CYS A 32 -5.35 -1.05 23.76
C CYS A 32 -6.10 0.04 24.54
N VAL A 33 -5.39 1.10 24.91
CA VAL A 33 -5.93 2.26 25.62
C VAL A 33 -5.81 3.49 24.71
N SER A 34 -6.76 3.65 23.79
CA SER A 34 -6.64 4.60 22.66
C SER A 34 -6.53 6.08 23.04
N ASN A 35 -6.91 6.45 24.27
CA ASN A 35 -6.76 7.81 24.80
C ASN A 35 -5.31 8.16 25.17
N GLU A 36 -4.43 7.18 25.29
CA GLU A 36 -2.98 7.39 25.47
C GLU A 36 -2.26 7.63 24.13
N CYS A 37 -2.95 7.44 23.01
CA CYS A 37 -2.38 7.67 21.69
C CYS A 37 -2.04 9.14 21.46
N LYS A 38 -0.86 9.37 20.88
CA LYS A 38 -0.44 10.70 20.47
C LYS A 38 -1.38 11.27 19.41
N SER A 39 -1.59 12.58 19.45
CA SER A 39 -2.43 13.27 18.47
C SER A 39 -1.80 13.25 17.06
N THR A 40 -2.61 12.91 16.07
CA THR A 40 -2.24 12.88 14.63
C THR A 40 -2.78 14.09 13.86
N LEU A 41 -3.15 15.18 14.53
CA LEU A 41 -3.80 16.35 13.92
C LEU A 41 -3.04 16.99 12.74
N ARG A 42 -1.74 16.70 12.58
CA ARG A 42 -0.91 17.23 11.48
C ARG A 42 -0.61 16.23 10.36
N CYS A 43 -1.08 14.99 10.48
CA CYS A 43 -0.86 14.00 9.43
C CYS A 43 -1.81 14.26 8.26
N ALA A 44 -1.28 14.32 7.03
CA ALA A 44 -2.12 14.31 5.83
C ALA A 44 -2.92 13.01 5.69
N ARG A 45 -2.38 11.91 6.20
CA ARG A 45 -2.93 10.55 6.14
C ARG A 45 -2.52 9.77 7.38
N THR A 46 -3.42 8.94 7.90
CA THR A 46 -3.16 8.11 9.08
C THR A 46 -3.49 6.64 8.83
N VAL A 47 -2.75 5.77 9.49
CA VAL A 47 -2.96 4.31 9.51
C VAL A 47 -2.91 3.83 10.95
N LEU A 48 -3.40 2.61 11.20
CA LEU A 48 -3.16 1.98 12.50
C LEU A 48 -1.69 1.57 12.60
N ASP A 49 -1.14 1.66 13.82
CA ASP A 49 0.11 1.01 14.17
C ASP A 49 0.03 -0.52 13.96
N ASP A 50 1.16 -1.21 14.05
CA ASP A 50 1.22 -2.66 13.82
C ASP A 50 0.41 -3.46 14.86
N CYS A 51 0.16 -2.86 16.02
CA CYS A 51 -0.66 -3.42 17.09
C CYS A 51 -2.16 -3.14 16.94
N GLY A 52 -2.56 -2.34 15.94
CA GLY A 52 -3.95 -1.98 15.71
C GLY A 52 -4.55 -1.01 16.75
N CYS A 53 -3.73 -0.35 17.56
CA CYS A 53 -4.16 0.46 18.69
C CYS A 53 -4.25 1.95 18.37
N CYS A 54 -3.12 2.56 18.00
CA CYS A 54 -3.04 3.98 17.75
C CYS A 54 -3.07 4.30 16.26
N ARG A 55 -3.65 5.46 15.93
CA ARG A 55 -3.46 6.06 14.61
C ARG A 55 -2.11 6.78 14.61
N VAL A 56 -1.32 6.54 13.57
CA VAL A 56 -0.02 7.17 13.32
C VAL A 56 -0.01 7.80 11.94
N CYS A 57 0.89 8.76 11.69
CA CYS A 57 1.07 9.29 10.34
C CYS A 57 1.52 8.18 9.38
N ALA A 58 1.00 8.18 8.15
CA ALA A 58 1.40 7.22 7.12
C ALA A 58 2.25 7.88 6.03
N ALA A 59 3.25 7.16 5.55
CA ALA A 59 4.06 7.54 4.40
C ALA A 59 3.29 7.42 3.07
N GLY A 60 3.70 8.23 2.11
CA GLY A 60 3.07 8.44 0.81
C GLY A 60 3.90 7.91 -0.32
N VAL A 61 3.38 7.99 -1.54
CA VAL A 61 4.14 7.57 -2.72
C VAL A 61 5.48 8.32 -2.76
N GLY A 62 6.58 7.58 -2.84
CA GLY A 62 7.93 8.15 -2.90
C GLY A 62 8.54 8.53 -1.55
N GLU A 63 7.79 8.48 -0.46
CA GLU A 63 8.31 8.71 0.89
C GLU A 63 8.98 7.42 1.45
N THR A 64 9.93 7.60 2.35
CA THR A 64 10.69 6.52 2.99
C THR A 64 9.82 5.68 3.93
N CYS A 65 10.11 4.40 4.02
CA CYS A 65 9.48 3.45 4.93
C CYS A 65 10.49 2.44 5.47
N TYR A 66 10.17 1.82 6.60
CA TYR A 66 11.06 0.91 7.33
C TYR A 66 10.37 -0.42 7.64
N ARG A 67 11.14 -1.50 7.85
CA ARG A 67 10.60 -2.85 8.09
C ARG A 67 9.84 -3.00 9.40
N THR A 68 10.37 -2.47 10.50
CA THR A 68 9.93 -2.87 11.84
C THR A 68 10.15 -1.74 12.84
N VAL A 69 9.20 -0.82 12.93
CA VAL A 69 9.16 0.16 14.00
C VAL A 69 7.71 0.40 14.41
N SER A 70 7.21 -0.48 15.29
CA SER A 70 5.88 -0.30 15.88
C SER A 70 5.81 1.04 16.60
N GLY A 71 4.83 1.86 16.23
CA GLY A 71 4.54 3.13 16.91
C GLY A 71 5.36 4.35 16.47
N MET A 72 6.14 4.27 15.40
CA MET A 72 6.78 5.47 14.81
C MET A 72 5.90 6.11 13.72
N ASP A 73 5.76 7.44 13.79
CA ASP A 73 5.04 8.21 12.79
C ASP A 73 5.80 8.26 11.46
N GLY A 74 5.10 8.06 10.33
CA GLY A 74 5.66 8.34 8.99
C GLY A 74 6.56 7.26 8.40
N VAL A 75 6.63 6.08 9.02
CA VAL A 75 7.50 4.96 8.59
C VAL A 75 6.73 3.84 7.87
N LYS A 76 5.39 3.85 7.95
CA LYS A 76 4.51 2.85 7.35
C LYS A 76 3.75 3.46 6.18
N CYS A 77 3.80 2.81 5.03
CA CYS A 77 3.07 3.28 3.85
C CYS A 77 1.56 3.28 4.07
N GLY A 78 0.89 4.27 3.50
CA GLY A 78 -0.57 4.36 3.47
C GLY A 78 -1.24 3.22 2.67
N PRO A 79 -2.58 3.13 2.74
CA PRO A 79 -3.32 2.14 1.96
C PRO A 79 -3.12 2.34 0.46
N GLY A 80 -3.08 1.25 -0.29
CA GLY A 80 -2.77 1.24 -1.71
C GLY A 80 -1.28 1.35 -2.04
N LEU A 81 -0.43 1.34 -1.01
CA LEU A 81 1.01 1.37 -1.12
C LEU A 81 1.65 0.18 -0.39
N ARG A 82 2.83 -0.24 -0.85
CA ARG A 82 3.74 -1.16 -0.15
C ARG A 82 5.13 -0.54 -0.03
N CYS A 83 5.83 -0.92 1.03
CA CYS A 83 7.24 -0.56 1.17
C CYS A 83 8.07 -1.45 0.23
N HIS A 84 8.81 -0.83 -0.69
CA HIS A 84 9.77 -1.52 -1.54
C HIS A 84 11.17 -1.27 -0.99
N PHE A 85 11.73 -2.29 -0.34
CA PHE A 85 13.06 -2.24 0.23
C PHE A 85 14.12 -2.35 -0.84
N TYR A 86 15.18 -1.55 -0.70
CA TYR A 86 16.39 -1.66 -1.48
C TYR A 86 17.44 -2.38 -0.64
N SER A 87 18.45 -2.98 -1.27
CA SER A 87 19.54 -3.67 -0.56
C SER A 87 20.56 -2.71 0.07
N GLU A 88 20.22 -1.43 0.17
CA GLU A 88 21.04 -0.38 0.75
C GLU A 88 20.54 -0.10 2.17
N GLU A 89 21.48 -0.02 3.09
CA GLU A 89 21.23 0.36 4.47
C GLU A 89 21.37 1.89 4.57
N ASP A 90 20.60 2.53 5.45
CA ASP A 90 20.80 3.96 5.71
C ASP A 90 22.08 4.21 6.54
N ASP A 91 22.36 5.48 6.83
CA ASP A 91 23.54 5.88 7.61
C ASP A 91 23.60 5.24 9.02
N PHE A 92 22.51 4.62 9.47
CA PHE A 92 22.37 3.94 10.76
C PHE A 92 22.42 2.41 10.65
N GLY A 93 22.50 1.86 9.43
CA GLY A 93 22.49 0.41 9.20
C GLY A 93 21.08 -0.19 9.13
N ASP A 94 20.02 0.64 9.09
CA ASP A 94 18.65 0.16 9.00
C ASP A 94 18.24 -0.03 7.54
N GLU A 95 17.56 -1.15 7.25
CA GLU A 95 17.05 -1.40 5.91
C GLU A 95 15.79 -0.56 5.65
N PHE A 96 15.94 0.42 4.76
CA PHE A 96 14.87 1.32 4.36
C PHE A 96 14.31 0.94 2.98
N GLY A 97 13.13 1.44 2.71
CA GLY A 97 12.47 1.30 1.43
C GLY A 97 11.74 2.57 1.04
N ILE A 98 11.16 2.53 -0.14
CA ILE A 98 10.31 3.62 -0.65
C ILE A 98 8.90 3.10 -0.85
N CYS A 99 7.91 3.86 -0.40
CA CYS A 99 6.52 3.54 -0.61
C CYS A 99 6.16 3.62 -2.10
N LYS A 100 5.80 2.48 -2.68
CA LYS A 100 5.36 2.35 -4.07
C LYS A 100 3.90 1.92 -4.08
N GLU A 101 3.20 2.27 -5.16
CA GLU A 101 1.84 1.81 -5.35
C GLU A 101 1.74 0.28 -5.44
N CYS A 102 0.58 -0.24 -5.05
CA CYS A 102 0.30 -1.66 -5.17
C CYS A 102 0.36 -2.15 -6.61
N PRO A 103 0.91 -3.35 -6.86
CA PRO A 103 0.84 -3.95 -8.18
C PRO A 103 -0.63 -4.13 -8.62
N TYR A 104 -0.86 -4.12 -9.93
CA TYR A 104 -2.20 -4.36 -10.48
C TYR A 104 -2.77 -5.68 -9.95
N GLY A 105 -4.06 -5.66 -9.60
CA GLY A 105 -4.74 -6.81 -9.01
C GLY A 105 -4.60 -6.92 -7.49
N THR A 106 -3.95 -5.97 -6.82
CA THR A 106 -3.87 -5.94 -5.35
C THR A 106 -4.27 -4.58 -4.77
N HIS A 107 -4.68 -4.57 -3.50
CA HIS A 107 -5.15 -3.37 -2.81
C HIS A 107 -4.97 -3.44 -1.29
N GLY A 108 -5.21 -2.31 -0.63
CA GLY A 108 -5.18 -2.18 0.83
C GLY A 108 -3.78 -1.91 1.39
N MET A 109 -3.62 -2.15 2.70
CA MET A 109 -2.35 -1.96 3.39
C MET A 109 -1.32 -2.99 2.91
N GLU A 110 -0.13 -2.52 2.54
CA GLU A 110 0.97 -3.36 2.04
C GLU A 110 0.57 -4.27 0.86
N CYS A 111 -0.53 -3.94 0.17
CA CYS A 111 -1.03 -4.70 -0.97
C CYS A 111 -1.38 -6.16 -0.65
N ARG A 112 -1.73 -6.46 0.60
CA ARG A 112 -2.02 -7.83 1.06
C ARG A 112 -3.32 -8.41 0.52
N LYS A 113 -4.23 -7.58 -0.02
CA LYS A 113 -5.53 -8.03 -0.55
C LYS A 113 -5.48 -8.12 -2.07
N THR A 114 -6.13 -9.14 -2.62
CA THR A 114 -6.26 -9.34 -4.08
C THR A 114 -7.63 -8.83 -4.56
N CYS A 115 -7.66 -8.17 -5.72
CA CYS A 115 -8.90 -7.71 -6.34
C CYS A 115 -9.83 -8.88 -6.70
N SER A 116 -11.11 -8.78 -6.34
CA SER A 116 -12.14 -9.79 -6.68
C SER A 116 -13.03 -9.35 -7.85
N CYS A 117 -12.44 -8.66 -8.82
CA CYS A 117 -13.17 -8.08 -9.95
C CYS A 117 -13.13 -8.99 -11.18
N PRO A 118 -14.18 -9.00 -12.04
CA PRO A 118 -14.16 -9.78 -13.28
C PRO A 118 -12.99 -9.45 -14.20
N SER A 119 -12.57 -8.18 -14.22
CA SER A 119 -11.40 -7.70 -14.96
C SER A 119 -10.07 -7.98 -14.26
N GLY A 120 -10.08 -8.45 -13.00
CA GLY A 120 -8.91 -8.55 -12.15
C GLY A 120 -8.35 -7.19 -11.69
N VAL A 121 -8.94 -6.06 -12.08
CA VAL A 121 -8.43 -4.71 -11.76
C VAL A 121 -9.38 -3.97 -10.82
N CYS A 122 -8.83 -3.43 -9.74
CA CYS A 122 -9.54 -2.65 -8.75
C CYS A 122 -8.74 -1.43 -8.27
N ASP A 123 -9.43 -0.49 -7.63
CA ASP A 123 -8.82 0.64 -6.95
C ASP A 123 -7.86 0.16 -5.84
N ARG A 124 -6.64 0.69 -5.83
CA ARG A 124 -5.53 0.21 -4.99
C ARG A 124 -5.78 0.46 -3.50
N VAL A 125 -6.60 1.44 -3.14
CA VAL A 125 -6.92 1.76 -1.75
C VAL A 125 -8.11 0.92 -1.27
N SER A 126 -9.25 1.03 -1.96
CA SER A 126 -10.55 0.51 -1.52
C SER A 126 -10.85 -0.91 -1.99
N GLY A 127 -10.21 -1.38 -3.07
CA GLY A 127 -10.53 -2.67 -3.69
C GLY A 127 -11.77 -2.64 -4.59
N LYS A 128 -12.37 -1.47 -4.83
CA LYS A 128 -13.56 -1.34 -5.69
C LYS A 128 -13.19 -1.58 -7.15
N CYS A 129 -14.00 -2.37 -7.85
CA CYS A 129 -13.76 -2.68 -9.25
C CYS A 129 -13.80 -1.42 -10.12
N LEU A 130 -12.77 -1.25 -10.93
CA LEU A 130 -12.75 -0.18 -11.91
C LEU A 130 -13.73 -0.54 -13.04
N LYS A 131 -14.61 0.40 -13.37
CA LYS A 131 -15.55 0.25 -14.48
C LYS A 131 -14.91 0.82 -15.73
N PHE A 132 -14.65 -0.06 -16.69
CA PHE A 132 -14.22 0.35 -18.02
C PHE A 132 -15.43 0.22 -18.95
N PRO A 133 -15.85 1.30 -19.63
CA PRO A 133 -17.05 1.30 -20.46
C PRO A 133 -16.99 0.31 -21.63
N PHE A 134 -15.79 -0.15 -22.01
CA PHE A 134 -15.57 -1.04 -23.15
C PHE A 134 -15.90 -2.52 -22.88
N PHE A 135 -15.91 -2.98 -21.62
CA PHE A 135 -16.17 -4.40 -21.29
C PHE A 135 -17.67 -4.72 -21.08
N GLN A 136 -18.57 -3.75 -21.28
CA GLN A 136 -20.01 -3.94 -21.07
C GLN A 136 -20.73 -4.62 -22.24
N GLN A 137 -20.03 -5.01 -23.32
CA GLN A 137 -20.64 -5.55 -24.53
C GLN A 137 -20.67 -7.10 -24.61
N SER A 138 -20.05 -7.82 -23.67
CA SER A 138 -20.08 -9.29 -23.64
C SER A 138 -21.19 -9.83 -22.74
N ALA A 139 -22.39 -9.25 -22.80
CA ALA A 139 -23.59 -9.93 -22.33
C ALA A 139 -24.24 -10.63 -23.55
N PRO A 140 -24.37 -11.97 -23.57
CA PRO A 140 -25.13 -12.63 -24.62
C PRO A 140 -26.57 -12.13 -24.57
N LYS A 141 -26.97 -11.41 -25.63
CA LYS A 141 -28.34 -10.98 -25.86
C LYS A 141 -29.23 -12.25 -25.83
N PRO A 142 -30.35 -12.27 -25.09
CA PRO A 142 -31.23 -13.44 -25.13
C PRO A 142 -31.77 -13.66 -26.55
N PRO A 143 -31.97 -14.92 -26.99
CA PRO A 143 -32.41 -15.22 -28.34
C PRO A 143 -33.80 -14.60 -28.57
N LYS A 144 -33.86 -13.62 -29.48
CA LYS A 144 -35.14 -13.16 -30.03
C LYS A 144 -35.62 -14.21 -31.02
N LYS A 145 -36.87 -14.64 -30.83
CA LYS A 145 -37.59 -15.61 -31.68
C LYS A 145 -37.59 -15.16 -33.15
N PRO A 146 -37.60 -16.10 -34.12
CA PRO A 146 -37.65 -15.75 -35.53
C PRO A 146 -39.03 -15.21 -35.87
N HIS A 147 -39.09 -13.99 -36.39
CA HIS A 147 -40.24 -13.52 -37.14
C HIS A 147 -39.80 -13.43 -38.60
N SER A 148 -40.49 -14.19 -39.44
CA SER A 148 -40.42 -14.09 -40.89
C SER A 148 -40.91 -12.72 -41.31
N GLU A 149 -40.15 -12.04 -42.16
CA GLU A 149 -40.63 -11.50 -43.43
C GLU A 149 -39.43 -10.95 -44.20
N SER A 150 -39.33 -11.41 -45.44
CA SER A 150 -38.34 -11.05 -46.44
C SER A 150 -38.53 -9.62 -46.90
N ASP A 151 -37.44 -8.88 -47.13
CA ASP A 151 -37.36 -7.99 -48.27
C ASP A 151 -35.91 -7.82 -48.74
N SER A 152 -35.77 -7.96 -50.05
CA SER A 152 -34.53 -7.96 -50.83
C SER A 152 -33.91 -6.57 -50.92
N ALA A 153 -32.60 -6.47 -50.79
CA ALA A 153 -31.83 -5.35 -51.33
C ALA A 153 -30.46 -5.85 -51.81
N SER A 154 -30.38 -6.02 -53.13
CA SER A 154 -29.16 -6.27 -53.91
C SER A 154 -28.42 -4.94 -54.12
N GLY A 155 -27.12 -4.92 -53.88
CA GLY A 155 -26.27 -3.75 -54.10
C GLY A 155 -24.84 -4.16 -54.42
N ASP A 156 -24.57 -4.36 -55.71
CA ASP A 156 -23.24 -4.49 -56.30
C ASP A 156 -22.57 -3.11 -56.49
N GLY A 157 -21.23 -3.09 -56.43
CA GLY A 157 -20.35 -2.01 -56.90
C GLY A 157 -19.61 -1.30 -55.76
N ASN A 158 -18.31 -1.01 -55.83
CA ASN A 158 -17.31 -1.17 -56.88
C ASN A 158 -15.90 -1.04 -56.26
N ASP A 159 -14.92 -1.46 -57.06
CA ASP A 159 -13.48 -1.64 -56.81
C ASP A 159 -12.65 -0.33 -56.68
N VAL A 160 -11.32 -0.48 -56.56
CA VAL A 160 -10.17 0.46 -56.64
C VAL A 160 -9.89 1.42 -55.45
N LYS A 161 -8.65 1.63 -54.95
CA LYS A 161 -7.28 1.42 -55.46
C LYS A 161 -6.24 1.41 -54.32
N GLU A 162 -5.21 0.56 -54.44
CA GLU A 162 -3.93 0.63 -53.71
C GLU A 162 -3.09 1.85 -54.14
N GLU A 163 -2.41 2.54 -53.20
CA GLU A 163 -1.07 3.03 -53.52
C GLU A 163 -0.13 3.09 -52.30
N LEU A 164 0.98 2.37 -52.50
CA LEU A 164 2.24 2.39 -51.76
C LEU A 164 2.84 3.78 -51.61
N MET A 165 3.49 4.03 -50.47
CA MET A 165 4.82 4.68 -50.40
C MET A 165 5.41 4.36 -49.00
N ASN A 166 6.19 3.28 -48.87
CA ASN A 166 7.65 3.29 -48.93
C ASN A 166 8.32 4.21 -47.88
N GLY A 167 9.10 3.60 -46.99
CA GLY A 167 10.38 4.19 -46.58
C GLY A 167 10.71 4.21 -45.08
N LYS A 168 11.55 3.25 -44.70
CA LYS A 168 12.81 3.45 -43.94
C LYS A 168 12.80 3.16 -42.43
N THR A 169 13.17 1.91 -42.15
CA THR A 169 14.03 1.48 -41.03
C THR A 169 15.19 2.46 -40.80
N ILE A 170 15.50 2.78 -39.53
CA ILE A 170 16.86 2.74 -38.90
C ILE A 170 17.02 3.76 -37.74
N HIS A 171 17.55 3.22 -36.64
CA HIS A 171 18.33 3.82 -35.54
C HIS A 171 17.64 4.45 -34.30
N SER A 172 17.84 3.75 -33.18
CA SER A 172 17.97 4.28 -31.82
C SER A 172 19.14 5.26 -31.71
N SER A 173 18.92 6.36 -30.98
CA SER A 173 19.93 7.22 -30.36
C SER A 173 19.23 7.84 -29.16
N GLY A 174 19.57 7.58 -27.89
CA GLY A 174 20.86 7.67 -27.25
C GLY A 174 20.66 8.61 -26.05
N MET A 175 20.40 8.06 -24.86
CA MET A 175 20.20 8.85 -23.65
C MET A 175 21.53 9.49 -23.24
N LYS A 176 21.62 10.83 -23.33
CA LYS A 176 22.76 11.60 -22.82
C LYS A 176 22.66 11.73 -21.31
N TRP A 177 23.57 11.06 -20.62
CA TRP A 177 23.84 11.21 -19.19
C TRP A 177 24.53 12.57 -18.94
N LEU A 178 24.07 13.33 -17.94
CA LEU A 178 24.70 14.56 -17.49
C LEU A 178 25.49 14.25 -16.22
N ASN A 179 26.80 14.51 -16.24
CA ASN A 179 27.67 14.39 -15.06
C ASN A 179 27.46 15.56 -14.09
N PRO A 180 27.39 15.33 -12.76
CA PRO A 180 27.36 16.39 -11.77
C PRO A 180 28.73 17.03 -11.55
N ARG A 181 28.73 18.31 -11.17
CA ARG A 181 29.89 19.04 -10.64
C ARG A 181 30.03 18.82 -9.14
#